data_AF-A0A7C5LVH1-F1
#
_entry.id   AF-A0A7C5LVH1-F1
#
_cell.length_a   1.000
_cell.length_b   1.000
_cell.length_c   1.000
_cell.angle_alpha   90.00
_cell.angle_beta   90.00
_cell.angle_gamma   90.00
#
_symmetry.space_group_name_H-M   'P 1'
#
loop_
_entity.id
_entity.type
_entity.pdbx_description
1 polymer ?
#
loop_
_entity_poly.entity_id
_entity_poly.type
_entity_poly.pdbx_seq_one_letter_code
_entity_poly.pdbx_strand_id
1 'polypeptide(L)'
;MREVTIAVAQMVPQLGKVPENLKRMGEMVDEICRTQKIDILVFPELVTTGYECGVQFTDLAERVPGPSVNYLAQRAADYEAYIAFGMVEKAKVETVLYNTAVLIDPSGELAATYHKVHLKGEERLAFRPGFRNTVVETKYGQIGLLLGWDLAFPEAARCLTLQGMELLCVCANWESPHSAEWRAYLAARAFENAIFVAAANRLGEDYTISFFGDSEIIGPRGEVYASFEENVEGFRVAKVDLDEVKKYREELQILQCRQPQAYREIVKMY
;
A
#
# COMPACT_ATOMS: atom_id res chain seq x y z
N MET A 1 1.92 16.85 18.69
CA MET A 1 0.90 16.46 17.71
C MET A 1 1.57 16.50 16.36
N ARG A 2 1.92 15.33 15.84
CA ARG A 2 2.45 15.12 14.50
C ARG A 2 1.27 14.89 13.58
N GLU A 3 0.60 15.97 13.21
CA GLU A 3 -0.55 15.91 12.33
C GLU A 3 -0.12 15.62 10.88
N VAL A 4 -0.84 14.72 10.23
CA VAL A 4 -0.58 14.28 8.86
C VAL A 4 -1.90 14.15 8.11
N THR A 5 -1.97 14.72 6.90
CA THR A 5 -3.11 14.54 6.00
C THR A 5 -2.82 13.38 5.04
N ILE A 6 -3.57 12.29 5.19
CA ILE A 6 -3.42 11.07 4.41
C ILE A 6 -4.58 10.95 3.43
N ALA A 7 -4.30 10.59 2.19
CA ALA A 7 -5.27 10.26 1.17
C ALA A 7 -5.08 8.81 0.67
N VAL A 8 -6.18 8.10 0.49
CA VAL A 8 -6.22 6.78 -0.18
C VAL A 8 -7.04 6.90 -1.46
N ALA A 9 -6.48 6.40 -2.56
CA ALA A 9 -7.09 6.43 -3.88
C ALA A 9 -7.83 5.12 -4.17
N GLN A 10 -9.04 5.24 -4.68
CA GLN A 10 -9.81 4.15 -5.23
C GLN A 10 -9.94 4.39 -6.73
N MET A 11 -9.22 3.60 -7.53
CA MET A 11 -9.09 3.80 -8.97
C MET A 11 -9.57 2.56 -9.74
N VAL A 12 -10.13 2.77 -10.94
CA VAL A 12 -10.41 1.71 -11.91
C VAL A 12 -9.28 1.70 -12.96
N PRO A 13 -8.24 0.85 -12.80
CA PRO A 13 -7.20 0.76 -13.82
C PRO A 13 -7.73 0.04 -15.07
N GLN A 14 -7.36 0.55 -16.23
CA GLN A 14 -7.61 -0.09 -17.52
C GLN A 14 -6.55 -1.16 -17.79
N LEU A 15 -7.01 -2.38 -18.03
CA LEU A 15 -6.13 -3.55 -18.15
C LEU A 15 -5.12 -3.40 -19.31
N GLY A 16 -3.83 -3.50 -19.00
CA GLY A 16 -2.70 -3.39 -19.92
C GLY A 16 -2.43 -1.99 -20.47
N LYS A 17 -3.12 -0.94 -19.97
CA LYS A 17 -3.07 0.43 -20.50
C LYS A 17 -2.26 1.37 -19.62
N VAL A 18 -0.94 1.13 -19.55
CA VAL A 18 -0.02 1.90 -18.69
C VAL A 18 -0.08 3.40 -18.91
N PRO A 19 -0.01 3.93 -20.15
CA PRO A 19 -0.07 5.38 -20.37
C PRO A 19 -1.37 6.02 -19.88
N GLU A 20 -2.51 5.37 -20.13
CA GLU A 20 -3.83 5.84 -19.71
C GLU A 20 -3.99 5.80 -18.19
N ASN A 21 -3.53 4.72 -17.55
CA ASN A 21 -3.56 4.59 -16.10
C ASN A 21 -2.67 5.63 -15.42
N LEU A 22 -1.43 5.81 -15.88
CA LEU A 22 -0.53 6.85 -15.34
C LEU A 22 -1.10 8.25 -15.51
N LYS A 23 -1.68 8.54 -16.69
CA LYS A 23 -2.35 9.82 -16.92
C LYS A 23 -3.45 10.03 -15.89
N ARG A 24 -4.31 9.03 -15.68
CA ARG A 24 -5.41 9.11 -14.70
C ARG A 24 -4.89 9.27 -13.27
N MET A 25 -3.86 8.53 -12.87
CA MET A 25 -3.22 8.71 -11.56
C MET A 25 -2.71 10.15 -11.38
N GLY A 26 -2.06 10.70 -12.41
CA GLY A 26 -1.58 12.09 -12.38
C GLY A 26 -2.70 13.11 -12.25
N GLU A 27 -3.78 12.96 -13.02
CA GLU A 27 -4.99 13.81 -12.91
C GLU A 27 -5.58 13.72 -11.51
N MET A 28 -5.69 12.50 -10.97
CA MET A 28 -6.12 12.22 -9.61
C MET A 28 -5.27 12.98 -8.57
N VAL A 29 -3.94 12.91 -8.65
CA VAL A 29 -3.05 13.69 -7.74
C VAL A 29 -3.29 15.19 -7.90
N ASP A 30 -3.34 15.69 -9.14
CA ASP A 30 -3.52 17.12 -9.42
C ASP A 30 -4.88 17.63 -8.89
N GLU A 31 -5.94 16.84 -9.03
CA GLU A 31 -7.28 17.13 -8.52
C GLU A 31 -7.29 17.30 -7.00
N ILE A 32 -6.77 16.32 -6.25
CA ILE A 32 -6.85 16.36 -4.79
C ILE A 32 -5.92 17.42 -4.20
N CYS A 33 -4.68 17.50 -4.68
CA CYS A 33 -3.66 18.41 -4.13
C CYS A 33 -3.92 19.89 -4.46
N ARG A 34 -4.71 20.20 -5.50
CA ARG A 34 -5.17 21.58 -5.76
C ARG A 34 -6.25 22.05 -4.80
N THR A 35 -7.01 21.13 -4.20
CA THR A 35 -8.11 21.47 -3.30
C THR A 35 -7.68 21.53 -1.84
N GLN A 36 -6.67 20.75 -1.46
CA GLN A 36 -6.14 20.71 -0.10
C GLN A 36 -4.74 20.11 -0.08
N LYS A 37 -3.96 20.42 0.97
CA LYS A 37 -2.64 19.84 1.18
C LYS A 37 -2.76 18.37 1.58
N ILE A 38 -2.11 17.49 0.82
CA ILE A 38 -1.96 16.07 1.12
C ILE A 38 -0.50 15.80 1.44
N ASP A 39 -0.24 15.12 2.56
CA ASP A 39 1.12 14.78 2.99
C ASP A 39 1.54 13.39 2.49
N ILE A 40 0.59 12.45 2.44
CA ILE A 40 0.81 11.06 2.00
C ILE A 40 -0.38 10.62 1.14
N LEU A 41 -0.12 10.12 -0.05
CA LEU A 41 -1.12 9.58 -0.97
C LEU A 41 -0.80 8.12 -1.31
N VAL A 42 -1.78 7.23 -1.15
CA VAL A 42 -1.63 5.79 -1.44
C VAL A 42 -2.55 5.41 -2.60
N PHE A 43 -2.00 4.76 -3.61
CA PHE A 43 -2.72 4.16 -4.73
C PHE A 43 -2.75 2.63 -4.64
N PRO A 44 -3.67 1.98 -5.37
CA PRO A 44 -3.81 0.53 -5.41
C PRO A 44 -2.58 -0.24 -5.92
N GLU A 45 -2.64 -1.56 -5.73
CA GLU A 45 -1.68 -2.53 -6.26
C GLU A 45 -1.77 -2.64 -7.78
N LEU A 46 -0.64 -2.83 -8.48
CA LEU A 46 -0.58 -2.95 -9.94
C LEU A 46 -1.45 -1.91 -10.69
N VAL A 47 -1.62 -0.71 -10.14
CA VAL A 47 -2.54 0.30 -10.66
C VAL A 47 -2.10 0.81 -12.03
N THR A 48 -0.82 0.67 -12.36
CA THR A 48 -0.29 1.01 -13.70
C THR A 48 -0.77 0.04 -14.77
N THR A 49 -1.07 -1.23 -14.45
CA THR A 49 -1.38 -2.26 -15.46
C THR A 49 -2.75 -2.90 -15.31
N GLY A 50 -3.32 -2.97 -14.11
CA GLY A 50 -4.34 -3.97 -13.78
C GLY A 50 -3.71 -5.31 -13.36
N TYR A 51 -4.54 -6.28 -12.99
CA TYR A 51 -4.13 -7.50 -12.28
C TYR A 51 -4.05 -8.74 -13.18
N GLU A 52 -4.96 -8.90 -14.14
CA GLU A 52 -5.00 -10.09 -15.01
C GLU A 52 -4.26 -9.90 -16.36
N CYS A 53 -3.02 -9.41 -16.35
CA CYS A 53 -2.23 -9.26 -17.59
C CYS A 53 -1.44 -10.52 -18.01
N GLY A 54 -1.28 -11.50 -17.11
CA GLY A 54 -0.59 -12.76 -17.40
C GLY A 54 0.79 -12.57 -18.04
N VAL A 55 1.04 -13.21 -19.18
CA VAL A 55 2.34 -13.13 -19.88
C VAL A 55 2.69 -11.71 -20.36
N GLN A 56 1.69 -10.84 -20.56
CA GLN A 56 1.88 -9.45 -21.00
C GLN A 56 2.62 -8.62 -19.95
N PHE A 57 2.66 -9.06 -18.68
CA PHE A 57 3.46 -8.39 -17.66
C PHE A 57 4.92 -8.24 -18.07
N THR A 58 5.48 -9.14 -18.88
CA THR A 58 6.86 -9.02 -19.37
C THR A 58 7.10 -7.76 -20.20
N ASP A 59 6.11 -7.37 -21.01
CA ASP A 59 6.18 -6.20 -21.89
C ASP A 59 5.77 -4.92 -21.15
N LEU A 60 4.89 -5.03 -20.17
CA LEU A 60 4.39 -3.92 -19.36
C LEU A 60 5.33 -3.54 -18.20
N ALA A 61 6.21 -4.45 -17.77
CA ALA A 61 7.09 -4.25 -16.64
C ALA A 61 8.17 -3.21 -16.91
N GLU A 62 8.39 -2.33 -15.93
CA GLU A 62 9.36 -1.25 -16.00
C GLU A 62 10.52 -1.49 -15.01
N ARG A 63 11.67 -0.87 -15.28
CA ARG A 63 12.72 -0.74 -14.26
C ARG A 63 12.27 0.24 -13.19
N VAL A 64 12.79 0.09 -11.97
CA VAL A 64 12.54 1.02 -10.87
C VAL A 64 13.89 1.62 -10.42
N PRO A 65 14.08 2.96 -10.50
CA PRO A 65 13.17 3.94 -11.09
C PRO A 65 13.03 3.79 -12.62
N GLY A 66 11.90 4.27 -13.14
CA GLY A 66 11.50 4.15 -14.55
C GLY A 66 10.37 5.12 -14.93
N PRO A 67 9.77 5.01 -16.13
CA PRO A 67 8.77 5.95 -16.64
C PRO A 67 7.62 6.26 -15.68
N SER A 68 7.00 5.23 -15.09
CA SER A 68 5.91 5.37 -14.12
C SER A 68 6.34 6.14 -12.87
N VAL A 69 7.50 5.78 -12.31
CA VAL A 69 8.07 6.44 -11.12
C VAL A 69 8.41 7.90 -11.43
N ASN A 70 9.08 8.17 -12.55
CA ASN A 70 9.48 9.51 -12.94
C ASN A 70 8.28 10.43 -13.20
N TYR A 71 7.20 9.89 -13.77
CA TYR A 71 5.98 10.65 -14.03
C TYR A 71 5.29 11.12 -12.75
N LEU A 72 5.24 10.27 -11.73
CA LEU A 72 4.65 10.61 -10.42
C LEU A 72 5.65 11.35 -9.51
N ALA A 73 6.95 11.17 -9.71
CA ALA A 73 8.01 11.91 -9.01
C ALA A 73 7.88 13.42 -9.19
N GLN A 74 7.58 13.86 -10.39
CA GLN A 74 7.35 15.29 -10.65
C GLN A 74 6.21 15.84 -9.78
N ARG A 75 5.11 15.10 -9.64
CA ARG A 75 3.96 15.51 -8.82
C ARG A 75 4.23 15.42 -7.32
N ALA A 76 4.97 14.40 -6.89
CA ALA A 76 5.42 14.29 -5.51
C ALA A 76 6.23 15.52 -5.10
N ALA A 77 7.12 15.98 -5.98
CA ALA A 77 7.89 17.22 -5.79
C ALA A 77 7.02 18.49 -5.86
N ASP A 78 6.17 18.62 -6.88
CA ASP A 78 5.32 19.80 -7.08
C ASP A 78 4.35 20.05 -5.90
N TYR A 79 3.88 18.98 -5.26
CA TYR A 79 2.93 19.04 -4.15
C TYR A 79 3.56 18.73 -2.77
N GLU A 80 4.87 18.50 -2.70
CA GLU A 80 5.62 18.12 -1.49
C GLU A 80 5.00 16.94 -0.72
N ALA A 81 4.50 15.94 -1.45
CA ALA A 81 3.74 14.81 -0.93
C ALA A 81 4.49 13.48 -1.12
N TYR A 82 4.36 12.57 -0.15
CA TYR A 82 4.75 11.18 -0.36
C TYR A 82 3.70 10.48 -1.23
N ILE A 83 4.13 9.71 -2.22
CA ILE A 83 3.22 8.94 -3.10
C ILE A 83 3.63 7.47 -3.09
N ALA A 84 2.71 6.61 -2.62
CA ALA A 84 2.86 5.15 -2.65
C ALA A 84 1.95 4.54 -3.71
N PHE A 85 2.47 3.64 -4.55
CA PHE A 85 1.65 2.93 -5.55
C PHE A 85 2.26 1.59 -5.96
N GLY A 86 1.41 0.68 -6.45
CA GLY A 86 1.83 -0.62 -6.98
C GLY A 86 2.08 -0.61 -8.49
N MET A 87 3.13 -1.30 -8.93
CA MET A 87 3.50 -1.47 -10.33
C MET A 87 4.19 -2.82 -10.57
N VAL A 88 4.36 -3.17 -11.84
CA VAL A 88 5.17 -4.33 -12.22
C VAL A 88 6.61 -3.88 -12.43
N GLU A 89 7.53 -4.44 -11.65
CA GLU A 89 8.96 -4.19 -11.77
C GLU A 89 9.65 -5.31 -12.55
N LYS A 90 10.57 -4.92 -13.43
CA LYS A 90 11.51 -5.79 -14.13
C LYS A 90 12.88 -5.79 -13.45
N ALA A 91 13.28 -6.94 -12.92
CA ALA A 91 14.58 -7.15 -12.29
C ALA A 91 15.71 -7.27 -13.32
N LYS A 92 16.99 -7.12 -12.93
CA LYS A 92 18.15 -7.06 -13.86
C LYS A 92 18.13 -8.15 -14.92
N VAL A 93 17.74 -9.36 -14.54
CA VAL A 93 17.43 -10.45 -15.46
C VAL A 93 16.03 -10.23 -16.06
N GLU A 94 15.94 -10.02 -17.37
CA GLU A 94 14.72 -9.59 -18.08
C GLU A 94 13.48 -10.46 -17.82
N THR A 95 13.65 -11.74 -17.50
CA THR A 95 12.55 -12.68 -17.24
C THR A 95 12.09 -12.72 -15.78
N VAL A 96 12.70 -11.92 -14.90
CA VAL A 96 12.36 -11.89 -13.47
C VAL A 96 11.56 -10.64 -13.19
N LEU A 97 10.29 -10.83 -12.85
CA LEU A 97 9.34 -9.77 -12.55
C LEU A 97 8.96 -9.80 -11.07
N TYR A 98 8.68 -8.61 -10.52
CA TYR A 98 8.14 -8.43 -9.18
C TYR A 98 6.84 -7.62 -9.24
N ASN A 99 5.90 -7.98 -8.36
CA ASN A 99 4.82 -7.08 -7.97
C ASN A 99 5.40 -6.15 -6.90
N THR A 100 5.56 -4.87 -7.23
CA THR A 100 6.34 -3.92 -6.43
C THR A 100 5.47 -2.74 -6.00
N ALA A 101 5.51 -2.41 -4.71
CA ALA A 101 5.08 -1.13 -4.19
C ALA A 101 6.28 -0.20 -4.15
N VAL A 102 6.12 1.01 -4.65
CA VAL A 102 7.13 2.07 -4.55
C VAL A 102 6.62 3.18 -3.65
N LEU A 103 7.55 3.87 -2.98
CA LEU A 103 7.27 5.10 -2.25
C LEU A 103 8.20 6.18 -2.80
N ILE A 104 7.60 7.26 -3.29
CA ILE A 104 8.29 8.47 -3.73
C ILE A 104 8.20 9.50 -2.62
N ASP A 105 9.29 10.23 -2.36
CA ASP A 105 9.33 11.29 -1.36
C ASP A 105 8.94 12.68 -1.92
N PRO A 106 8.73 13.68 -1.03
CA PRO A 106 8.44 15.06 -1.40
C PRO A 106 9.51 15.79 -2.22
N SER A 107 10.70 15.22 -2.40
CA SER A 107 11.73 15.78 -3.29
C SER A 107 11.65 15.20 -4.72
N GLY A 108 10.78 14.22 -4.94
CA GLY A 108 10.66 13.47 -6.19
C GLY A 108 11.61 12.27 -6.27
N GLU A 109 12.32 11.94 -5.21
CA GLU A 109 13.24 10.81 -5.19
C GLU A 109 12.52 9.52 -4.74
N LEU A 110 13.04 8.37 -5.20
CA LEU A 110 12.54 7.07 -4.78
C LEU A 110 13.02 6.76 -3.36
N ALA A 111 12.10 6.85 -2.40
CA ALA A 111 12.39 6.56 -1.00
C ALA A 111 12.47 5.07 -0.69
N ALA A 112 11.64 4.26 -1.35
CA ALA A 112 11.62 2.82 -1.12
C ALA A 112 10.98 2.01 -2.25
N THR A 113 11.37 0.74 -2.28
CA THR A 113 10.67 -0.33 -2.99
C THR A 113 10.35 -1.48 -2.02
N TYR A 114 9.23 -2.15 -2.26
CA TYR A 114 8.82 -3.34 -1.56
C TYR A 114 8.27 -4.34 -2.57
N HIS A 115 8.84 -5.54 -2.62
CA HIS A 115 8.35 -6.61 -3.50
C HIS A 115 7.41 -7.51 -2.69
N LYS A 116 6.23 -7.79 -3.24
CA LYS A 116 5.22 -8.65 -2.61
C LYS A 116 5.83 -9.96 -2.15
N VAL A 117 5.68 -10.26 -0.86
CA VAL A 117 6.28 -11.48 -0.27
C VAL A 117 5.33 -12.66 -0.49
N HIS A 118 4.05 -12.46 -0.23
CA HIS A 118 3.04 -13.51 -0.31
C HIS A 118 2.30 -13.45 -1.64
N LEU A 119 2.75 -14.27 -2.60
CA LEU A 119 2.11 -14.39 -3.91
C LEU A 119 0.91 -15.37 -3.85
N LYS A 120 -0.26 -14.90 -4.28
CA LYS A 120 -1.52 -15.66 -4.31
C LYS A 120 -1.77 -16.25 -5.70
N GLY A 121 -2.07 -17.55 -5.76
CA GLY A 121 -2.53 -18.21 -6.99
C GLY A 121 -1.66 -17.93 -8.23
N GLU A 122 -2.26 -17.34 -9.26
CA GLU A 122 -1.65 -17.08 -10.56
C GLU A 122 -0.51 -16.06 -10.53
N GLU A 123 -0.41 -15.24 -9.48
CA GLU A 123 0.74 -14.33 -9.29
C GLU A 123 2.08 -15.08 -9.32
N ARG A 124 2.09 -16.35 -8.87
CA ARG A 124 3.30 -17.20 -8.85
C ARG A 124 3.78 -17.56 -10.26
N LEU A 125 2.92 -17.46 -11.25
CA LEU A 125 3.25 -17.72 -12.65
C LEU A 125 4.00 -16.53 -13.26
N ALA A 126 3.67 -15.31 -12.86
CA ALA A 126 4.25 -14.08 -13.39
C ALA A 126 5.40 -13.52 -12.54
N PHE A 127 5.28 -13.57 -11.21
CA PHE A 127 6.16 -12.87 -10.28
C PHE A 127 7.06 -13.80 -9.47
N ARG A 128 8.12 -13.21 -8.91
CA ARG A 128 8.94 -13.83 -7.87
C ARG A 128 8.63 -13.17 -6.52
N PRO A 129 8.65 -13.94 -5.42
CA PRO A 129 8.39 -13.37 -4.11
C PRO A 129 9.53 -12.43 -3.70
N GLY A 130 9.16 -11.35 -3.02
CA GLY A 130 10.09 -10.56 -2.22
C GLY A 130 10.58 -11.33 -1.00
N PHE A 131 11.55 -10.74 -0.29
CA PHE A 131 12.17 -11.36 0.89
C PHE A 131 12.52 -10.36 1.98
N ARG A 132 12.12 -9.09 1.84
CA ARG A 132 12.44 -8.02 2.79
C ARG A 132 11.17 -7.25 3.13
N ASN A 133 11.05 -6.94 4.41
CA ASN A 133 10.12 -5.92 4.89
C ASN A 133 10.78 -4.54 4.72
N THR A 134 9.99 -3.53 4.38
CA THR A 134 10.50 -2.17 4.11
C THR A 134 9.81 -1.17 5.04
N VAL A 135 10.60 -0.50 5.88
CA VAL A 135 10.19 0.67 6.68
C VAL A 135 11.06 1.85 6.26
N VAL A 136 10.42 3.01 6.08
CA VAL A 136 11.06 4.25 5.68
C VAL A 136 10.85 5.29 6.75
N GLU A 137 11.93 5.95 7.17
CA GLU A 137 11.85 7.12 8.01
C GLU A 137 11.45 8.34 7.17
N THR A 138 10.40 9.04 7.60
CA THR A 138 9.91 10.25 6.94
C THR A 138 9.84 11.41 7.94
N LYS A 139 9.65 12.63 7.44
CA LYS A 139 9.40 13.81 8.31
C LYS A 139 8.18 13.66 9.23
N TYR A 140 7.26 12.74 8.94
CA TYR A 140 6.04 12.52 9.71
C TYR A 140 6.17 11.36 10.71
N GLY A 141 7.01 10.38 10.40
CA GLY A 141 7.16 9.15 11.18
C GLY A 141 7.63 8.00 10.30
N GLN A 142 7.56 6.79 10.82
CA GLN A 142 7.98 5.60 10.09
C GLN A 142 6.83 4.99 9.28
N ILE A 143 7.01 4.87 7.97
CA ILE A 143 6.03 4.30 7.04
C ILE A 143 6.47 2.90 6.61
N GLY A 144 5.57 1.93 6.65
CA GLY A 144 5.78 0.60 6.06
C GLY A 144 4.88 0.38 4.85
N LEU A 145 5.30 -0.52 3.96
CA LEU A 145 4.58 -0.90 2.75
C LEU A 145 4.18 -2.38 2.81
N LEU A 146 2.96 -2.70 2.38
CA LEU A 146 2.50 -4.06 2.07
C LEU A 146 1.65 -4.07 0.78
N LEU A 147 1.58 -5.22 0.12
CA LEU A 147 0.80 -5.40 -1.11
C LEU A 147 -0.28 -6.46 -0.96
N GLY A 148 -1.53 -6.07 -1.25
CA GLY A 148 -2.67 -6.97 -1.35
C GLY A 148 -2.65 -8.07 -0.28
N TRP A 149 -2.45 -9.32 -0.72
CA TRP A 149 -2.49 -10.51 0.12
C TRP A 149 -1.49 -10.56 1.28
N ASP A 150 -0.41 -9.76 1.27
CA ASP A 150 0.48 -9.62 2.43
C ASP A 150 -0.30 -9.17 3.69
N LEU A 151 -1.40 -8.45 3.50
CA LEU A 151 -2.30 -8.03 4.58
C LEU A 151 -2.85 -9.21 5.39
N ALA A 152 -3.01 -10.40 4.79
CA ALA A 152 -3.51 -11.59 5.49
C ALA A 152 -2.51 -12.18 6.50
N PHE A 153 -1.25 -11.76 6.47
CA PHE A 153 -0.16 -12.32 7.28
C PHE A 153 0.21 -11.38 8.44
N PRO A 154 -0.25 -11.64 9.67
CA PRO A 154 0.02 -10.77 10.83
C PRO A 154 1.53 -10.61 11.12
N GLU A 155 2.34 -11.60 10.76
CA GLU A 155 3.80 -11.60 10.92
C GLU A 155 4.44 -10.44 10.16
N ALA A 156 3.95 -10.15 8.95
CA ALA A 156 4.50 -9.10 8.11
C ALA A 156 4.33 -7.73 8.78
N ALA A 157 3.09 -7.39 9.15
CA ALA A 157 2.80 -6.15 9.86
C ALA A 157 3.49 -6.07 11.22
N ARG A 158 3.49 -7.17 11.98
CA ARG A 158 4.18 -7.22 13.28
C ARG A 158 5.67 -6.93 13.13
N CYS A 159 6.33 -7.49 12.12
CA CYS A 159 7.75 -7.25 11.87
C CYS A 159 8.01 -5.78 11.50
N LEU A 160 7.18 -5.16 10.65
CA LEU A 160 7.27 -3.72 10.34
C LEU A 160 7.09 -2.86 11.60
N THR A 161 6.10 -3.19 12.44
CA THR A 161 5.84 -2.52 13.72
C THR A 161 7.03 -2.59 14.67
N LEU A 162 7.72 -3.73 14.74
CA LEU A 162 8.92 -3.89 15.57
C LEU A 162 10.15 -3.15 15.03
N GLN A 163 10.16 -2.85 13.74
CA GLN A 163 11.13 -1.93 13.14
C GLN A 163 10.80 -0.46 13.43
N GLY A 164 9.65 -0.18 14.06
CA GLY A 164 9.25 1.16 14.50
C GLY A 164 8.13 1.80 13.67
N MET A 165 7.62 1.13 12.63
CA MET A 165 6.54 1.63 11.78
C MET A 165 5.35 2.16 12.58
N GLU A 166 4.84 3.33 12.19
CA GLU A 166 3.70 4.02 12.80
C GLU A 166 2.49 4.10 11.86
N LEU A 167 2.76 4.14 10.54
CA LEU A 167 1.76 4.13 9.48
C LEU A 167 2.06 2.98 8.51
N LEU A 168 1.06 2.15 8.24
CA LEU A 168 1.12 1.11 7.22
C LEU A 168 0.36 1.56 5.97
N CYS A 169 1.06 1.69 4.85
CA CYS A 169 0.44 1.89 3.55
C CYS A 169 0.22 0.54 2.87
N VAL A 170 -1.01 0.26 2.47
CA VAL A 170 -1.39 -0.97 1.79
C VAL A 170 -1.89 -0.62 0.40
N CYS A 171 -1.15 -1.04 -0.62
CA CYS A 171 -1.61 -0.98 -2.01
C CYS A 171 -2.26 -2.34 -2.32
N ALA A 172 -3.53 -2.39 -2.72
CA ALA A 172 -4.27 -3.65 -2.82
C ALA A 172 -5.12 -3.78 -4.08
N ASN A 173 -5.27 -5.04 -4.51
CA ASN A 173 -6.27 -5.53 -5.46
C ASN A 173 -7.08 -6.65 -4.80
N TRP A 174 -7.86 -6.31 -3.77
CA TRP A 174 -8.67 -7.26 -3.02
C TRP A 174 -10.02 -7.50 -3.71
N GLU A 175 -10.33 -8.77 -3.94
CA GLU A 175 -11.41 -9.18 -4.83
C GLU A 175 -12.75 -9.45 -4.14
N SER A 176 -13.84 -9.20 -4.87
CA SER A 176 -15.19 -9.62 -4.48
C SER A 176 -15.31 -11.15 -4.48
N PRO A 177 -16.08 -11.76 -3.56
CA PRO A 177 -16.94 -11.13 -2.56
C PRO A 177 -16.26 -10.93 -1.18
N HIS A 178 -14.92 -10.90 -1.10
CA HIS A 178 -14.18 -11.01 0.16
C HIS A 178 -14.02 -9.68 0.94
N SER A 179 -14.99 -8.77 0.86
CA SER A 179 -14.94 -7.47 1.54
C SER A 179 -14.97 -7.58 3.07
N ALA A 180 -15.64 -8.59 3.62
CA ALA A 180 -15.63 -8.85 5.06
C ALA A 180 -14.22 -9.22 5.56
N GLU A 181 -13.47 -10.00 4.78
CA GLU A 181 -12.08 -10.37 5.10
C GLU A 181 -11.16 -9.15 5.05
N TRP A 182 -11.31 -8.31 4.01
CA TRP A 182 -10.58 -7.06 3.85
C TRP A 182 -10.69 -6.16 5.08
N ARG A 183 -11.92 -5.81 5.48
CA ARG A 183 -12.17 -4.95 6.66
C ARG A 183 -11.64 -5.57 7.94
N ALA A 184 -11.85 -6.88 8.12
CA ALA A 184 -11.38 -7.60 9.30
C ALA A 184 -9.85 -7.56 9.42
N TYR A 185 -9.12 -7.79 8.32
CA TYR A 185 -7.67 -7.71 8.34
C TYR A 185 -7.18 -6.29 8.58
N LEU A 186 -7.71 -5.27 7.90
CA LEU A 186 -7.29 -3.88 8.12
C LEU A 186 -7.43 -3.47 9.59
N ALA A 187 -8.61 -3.72 10.19
CA ALA A 187 -8.85 -3.43 11.59
C ALA A 187 -7.88 -4.23 12.49
N ALA A 188 -7.72 -5.53 12.25
CA ALA A 188 -6.82 -6.37 13.04
C ALA A 188 -5.37 -5.86 13.02
N ARG A 189 -4.85 -5.48 11.85
CA ARG A 189 -3.47 -4.95 11.71
C ARG A 189 -3.30 -3.64 12.46
N ALA A 190 -4.30 -2.76 12.43
CA ALA A 190 -4.27 -1.51 13.16
C ALA A 190 -4.28 -1.74 14.68
N PHE A 191 -5.23 -2.54 15.17
CA PHE A 191 -5.42 -2.86 16.59
C PHE A 191 -4.23 -3.58 17.21
N GLU A 192 -3.77 -4.68 16.61
CA GLU A 192 -2.78 -5.55 17.25
C GLU A 192 -1.41 -4.87 17.33
N ASN A 193 -1.14 -3.91 16.44
CA ASN A 193 0.12 -3.19 16.35
C ASN A 193 0.07 -1.76 16.90
N ALA A 194 -1.12 -1.27 17.24
CA ALA A 194 -1.38 0.13 17.59
C ALA A 194 -0.75 1.09 16.56
N ILE A 195 -1.19 0.98 15.31
CA ILE A 195 -0.70 1.76 14.15
C ILE A 195 -1.86 2.33 13.35
N PHE A 196 -1.59 3.38 12.55
CA PHE A 196 -2.49 3.76 11.48
C PHE A 196 -2.32 2.83 10.28
N VAL A 197 -3.41 2.59 9.55
CA VAL A 197 -3.42 1.84 8.28
C VAL A 197 -4.09 2.71 7.21
N ALA A 198 -3.40 2.96 6.11
CA ALA A 198 -3.92 3.64 4.93
C ALA A 198 -3.94 2.65 3.77
N ALA A 199 -5.12 2.15 3.45
CA ALA A 199 -5.31 1.07 2.51
C ALA A 199 -6.06 1.53 1.27
N ALA A 200 -5.40 1.45 0.12
CA ALA A 200 -5.94 1.76 -1.18
C ALA A 200 -6.23 0.47 -1.94
N ASN A 201 -7.51 0.17 -2.16
CA ASN A 201 -7.95 -0.96 -2.96
C ASN A 201 -8.52 -0.46 -4.29
N ARG A 202 -8.23 -1.17 -5.38
CA ARG A 202 -8.79 -0.83 -6.69
C ARG A 202 -10.29 -1.13 -6.77
N LEU A 203 -10.94 -0.50 -7.74
CA LEU A 203 -12.32 -0.75 -8.12
C LEU A 203 -12.37 -1.32 -9.55
N GLY A 204 -13.50 -1.93 -9.91
CA GLY A 204 -13.80 -2.38 -11.27
C GLY A 204 -13.52 -3.85 -11.48
N GLU A 205 -13.39 -4.27 -12.73
CA GLU A 205 -13.29 -5.68 -13.09
C GLU A 205 -12.18 -5.87 -14.13
N ASP A 206 -11.50 -7.00 -14.05
CA ASP A 206 -10.63 -7.51 -15.11
C ASP A 206 -11.40 -8.59 -15.90
N TYR A 207 -10.74 -9.67 -16.36
CA TYR A 207 -11.39 -10.70 -17.17
C TYR A 207 -12.27 -11.65 -16.35
N THR A 208 -11.78 -12.05 -15.18
CA THR A 208 -12.42 -13.05 -14.33
C THR A 208 -12.59 -12.57 -12.89
N ILE A 209 -11.88 -11.51 -12.50
CA ILE A 209 -11.87 -10.99 -11.14
C ILE A 209 -12.54 -9.62 -11.07
N SER A 210 -13.44 -9.43 -10.11
CA SER A 210 -14.06 -8.15 -9.79
C SER A 210 -13.52 -7.62 -8.45
N PHE A 211 -13.30 -6.31 -8.36
CA PHE A 211 -12.75 -5.62 -7.20
C PHE A 211 -13.78 -4.62 -6.67
N PHE A 212 -13.99 -4.62 -5.34
CA PHE A 212 -15.05 -3.82 -4.72
C PHE A 212 -14.61 -2.42 -4.26
N GLY A 213 -13.32 -2.07 -4.33
CA GLY A 213 -12.83 -0.85 -3.72
C GLY A 213 -12.83 -0.96 -2.20
N ASP A 214 -13.59 -0.12 -1.49
CA ASP A 214 -13.62 -0.05 -0.02
C ASP A 214 -12.24 0.33 0.53
N SER A 215 -11.61 1.33 -0.08
CA SER A 215 -10.37 1.92 0.44
C SER A 215 -10.64 2.65 1.76
N GLU A 216 -9.77 2.49 2.76
CA GLU A 216 -10.01 2.97 4.11
C GLU A 216 -8.74 3.52 4.80
N ILE A 217 -8.95 4.47 5.72
CA ILE A 217 -7.94 4.93 6.67
C ILE A 217 -8.43 4.55 8.06
N ILE A 218 -7.65 3.73 8.77
CA ILE A 218 -7.99 3.16 10.07
C ILE A 218 -6.96 3.57 11.13
N GLY A 219 -7.44 3.94 12.30
CA GLY A 219 -6.64 4.32 13.46
C GLY A 219 -6.10 3.16 14.29
N PRO A 220 -5.17 3.45 15.21
CA PRO A 220 -4.52 2.46 16.09
C PRO A 220 -5.47 1.70 17.01
N ARG A 221 -6.72 2.17 17.14
CA ARG A 221 -7.79 1.57 17.94
C ARG A 221 -8.99 1.22 17.06
N GLY A 222 -8.74 1.00 15.76
CA GLY A 222 -9.70 0.51 14.78
C GLY A 222 -10.78 1.52 14.39
N GLU A 223 -10.65 2.78 14.77
CA GLU A 223 -11.52 3.84 14.31
C GLU A 223 -11.34 4.04 12.81
N VAL A 224 -12.44 4.07 12.06
CA VAL A 224 -12.40 4.40 10.63
C VAL A 224 -12.44 5.91 10.49
N TYR A 225 -11.34 6.50 10.02
CA TYR A 225 -11.22 7.95 9.80
C TYR A 225 -11.78 8.38 8.44
N ALA A 226 -11.64 7.51 7.44
CA ALA A 226 -12.23 7.74 6.13
C ALA A 226 -12.45 6.41 5.40
N SER A 227 -13.60 6.25 4.75
CA SER A 227 -13.96 5.08 3.95
C SER A 227 -14.87 5.47 2.79
N PHE A 228 -15.03 4.58 1.81
CA PHE A 228 -15.99 4.75 0.73
C PHE A 228 -17.32 4.11 1.12
N GLU A 229 -18.42 4.87 1.05
CA GLU A 229 -19.77 4.34 1.26
C GLU A 229 -20.35 3.69 -0.01
N GLU A 230 -19.82 4.08 -1.17
CA GLU A 230 -20.24 3.63 -2.49
C GLU A 230 -19.04 3.15 -3.31
N ASN A 231 -19.29 2.25 -4.24
CA ASN A 231 -18.31 1.72 -5.19
C ASN A 231 -18.05 2.73 -6.32
N VAL A 232 -17.43 3.85 -5.97
CA VAL A 232 -17.12 4.96 -6.88
C VAL A 232 -15.64 5.25 -6.92
N GLU A 233 -15.14 5.70 -8.07
CA GLU A 233 -13.76 6.15 -8.20
C GLU A 233 -13.54 7.47 -7.45
N GLY A 234 -12.36 7.66 -6.85
CA GLY A 234 -12.00 8.92 -6.21
C GLY A 234 -11.03 8.74 -5.05
N PHE A 235 -11.16 9.61 -4.05
CA PHE A 235 -10.29 9.59 -2.86
C PHE A 235 -11.07 9.69 -1.57
N ARG A 236 -10.43 9.22 -0.50
CA ARG A 236 -10.81 9.52 0.87
C ARG A 236 -9.62 10.09 1.60
N VAL A 237 -9.87 11.15 2.37
CA VAL A 237 -8.83 11.94 3.04
C VAL A 237 -9.15 12.04 4.52
N ALA A 238 -8.14 11.85 5.34
CA ALA A 238 -8.22 12.06 6.77
C ALA A 238 -7.00 12.81 7.28
N LYS A 239 -7.23 13.72 8.23
CA LYS A 239 -6.17 14.32 9.03
C LYS A 239 -6.06 13.53 10.33
N VAL A 240 -4.88 12.99 10.61
CA VAL A 240 -4.61 12.12 11.78
C VAL A 240 -3.42 12.65 12.58
N ASP A 241 -3.34 12.32 13.87
CA ASP A 241 -2.15 12.62 14.71
C ASP A 241 -1.35 11.34 14.96
N LEU A 242 -0.16 11.24 14.36
CA LEU A 242 0.71 10.08 14.54
C LEU A 242 1.27 9.96 15.96
N ASP A 243 1.19 11.00 16.80
CA ASP A 243 1.56 10.88 18.23
C ASP A 243 0.61 9.95 19.01
N GLU A 244 -0.59 9.68 18.50
CA GLU A 244 -1.51 8.70 19.08
C GLU A 244 -0.92 7.29 19.13
N VAL A 245 -0.13 6.90 18.12
CA VAL A 245 0.57 5.60 18.08
C VAL A 245 1.45 5.43 19.31
N LYS A 246 2.25 6.44 19.63
CA LYS A 246 3.13 6.43 20.81
C LYS A 246 2.30 6.30 22.09
N LYS A 247 1.26 7.13 22.24
CA LYS A 247 0.37 7.11 23.41
C LYS A 247 -0.22 5.72 23.64
N TYR A 248 -0.79 5.09 22.60
CA TYR A 248 -1.41 3.77 22.73
C TYR A 248 -0.40 2.65 22.98
N ARG A 249 0.80 2.73 22.41
CA ARG A 249 1.87 1.77 22.71
C ARG A 249 2.34 1.86 24.15
N GLU A 250 2.44 3.06 24.70
CA GLU A 250 2.79 3.29 26.11
C GLU A 250 1.68 2.83 27.06
N GLU A 251 0.41 3.08 26.72
CA GLU A 251 -0.76 2.68 27.52
C GLU A 251 -0.95 1.15 27.56
N LEU A 252 -0.90 0.50 26.40
CA LEU A 252 -1.19 -0.94 26.29
C LEU A 252 0.03 -1.81 26.58
N GLN A 253 1.24 -1.27 26.36
CA GLN A 253 2.52 -1.99 26.43
C GLN A 253 2.51 -3.32 25.64
N ILE A 254 1.65 -3.44 24.63
CA ILE A 254 1.37 -4.71 23.94
C ILE A 254 2.63 -5.33 23.31
N LEU A 255 3.54 -4.48 22.84
CA LEU A 255 4.82 -4.90 22.27
C LEU A 255 5.77 -5.49 23.32
N GLN A 256 5.72 -4.98 24.56
CA GLN A 256 6.54 -5.46 25.69
C GLN A 256 6.02 -6.78 26.26
N CYS A 257 4.70 -6.99 26.23
CA CYS A 257 4.05 -8.21 26.73
C CYS A 257 4.29 -9.45 25.84
N ARG A 258 4.94 -9.29 24.69
CA ARG A 258 5.24 -10.40 23.77
C ARG A 258 6.21 -11.41 24.41
N GLN A 259 6.00 -12.69 24.10
CA GLN A 259 6.87 -13.79 24.55
C GLN A 259 7.54 -14.52 23.37
N PRO A 260 8.63 -13.98 22.78
CA PRO A 260 9.35 -14.55 21.63
C PRO A 260 9.59 -16.05 21.65
N GLN A 261 9.86 -16.59 22.82
CA GLN A 261 10.19 -17.99 22.99
C GLN A 261 8.96 -18.90 22.80
N ALA A 262 7.75 -18.39 23.01
CA ALA A 262 6.50 -19.14 22.90
C ALA A 262 6.02 -19.32 21.45
N TYR A 263 6.44 -18.45 20.52
CA TYR A 263 6.00 -18.48 19.12
C TYR A 263 7.13 -18.85 18.14
N ARG A 264 8.01 -19.77 18.56
CA ARG A 264 9.06 -20.34 17.68
C ARG A 264 8.50 -21.09 16.47
N GLU A 265 7.27 -21.59 16.54
CA GLU A 265 6.61 -22.25 15.41
C GLU A 265 6.44 -21.33 14.20
N ILE A 266 6.24 -20.02 14.40
CA ILE A 266 6.04 -19.04 13.32
C ILE A 266 7.22 -19.00 12.34
N VAL A 267 8.44 -19.24 12.80
CA VAL A 267 9.64 -19.18 11.95
C VAL A 267 10.04 -20.53 11.36
N LYS A 268 9.30 -21.60 11.66
CA LYS A 268 9.50 -22.89 11.00
C LYS A 268 8.72 -22.91 9.71
N MET A 269 9.29 -23.60 8.71
CA MET A 269 8.61 -23.78 7.43
C MET A 269 7.48 -24.82 7.52
N TYR A 270 7.65 -25.82 8.40
CA TYR A 270 6.73 -26.94 8.65
C TYR A 270 6.80 -27.36 10.13
#